data_AF-A0A1R3RYT1-F1
#
_entry.id   AF-A0A1R3RYT1-F1
#
_cell.length_a   1.000
_cell.length_b   1.000
_cell.length_c   1.000
_cell.angle_alpha   90.00
_cell.angle_beta   90.00
_cell.angle_gamma   90.00
#
_symmetry.space_group_name_H-M   'P 1'
#
loop_
_entity.id
_entity.type
_entity.pdbx_description
1 polymer ?
#
loop_
_entity_poly.entity_id
_entity_poly.type
_entity_poly.pdbx_seq_one_letter_code
_entity_poly.pdbx_strand_id
1 'polypeptide(L)'
;MSLFGSSSSADLSSKEVKDSLIKQVQGEAAMANARNLIAKVNDNCFSKCIPTPGASLSAGEQTCLTDCMEKYIAFWNEVSRAHHHRMGLESKKYSL
;
A
#
# COMPACT_ATOMS: atom_id res chain seq x y z
N MET A 1 34.61 39.73 4.99
CA MET A 1 35.55 39.66 3.84
C MET A 1 36.38 38.41 4.11
N SER A 2 36.16 37.25 3.49
CA SER A 2 36.20 36.88 2.05
C SER A 2 35.18 35.75 1.77
N LEU A 3 34.26 35.83 0.80
CA LEU A 3 34.38 35.61 -0.66
C LEU A 3 34.56 34.13 -1.09
N PHE A 4 33.44 33.54 -1.54
CA PHE A 4 33.23 32.53 -2.61
C PHE A 4 34.25 31.41 -2.86
N GLY A 5 33.79 30.14 -2.79
CA GLY A 5 34.46 29.00 -3.41
C GLY A 5 33.75 27.64 -3.24
N SER A 6 33.18 27.12 -4.33
CA SER A 6 32.79 25.72 -4.61
C SER A 6 31.39 25.23 -4.20
N SER A 7 30.43 25.54 -5.07
CA SER A 7 29.03 25.12 -5.11
C SER A 7 28.79 23.70 -5.65
N SER A 8 29.66 22.72 -5.38
CA SER A 8 29.52 21.37 -5.97
C SER A 8 29.20 20.26 -4.97
N SER A 9 29.20 20.56 -3.66
CA SER A 9 29.01 19.57 -2.59
C SER A 9 27.65 19.65 -1.90
N ALA A 10 26.93 20.79 -2.02
CA ALA A 10 25.61 20.97 -1.41
C ALA A 10 24.47 20.31 -2.22
N ASP A 11 24.61 20.21 -3.55
CA ASP A 11 23.62 19.57 -4.43
C ASP A 11 23.60 18.04 -4.32
N LEU A 12 24.77 17.41 -4.12
CA LEU A 12 24.89 15.97 -3.89
C LEU A 12 24.20 15.57 -2.57
N SER A 13 24.48 16.30 -1.49
CA SER A 13 23.85 16.11 -0.18
C SER A 13 22.32 16.29 -0.27
N SER A 14 21.84 17.29 -0.99
CA SER A 14 20.39 17.55 -1.13
C SER A 14 19.67 16.43 -1.90
N LYS A 15 20.29 15.89 -2.95
CA LYS A 15 19.75 14.76 -3.71
C LYS A 15 19.73 13.48 -2.86
N GLU A 16 20.80 13.19 -2.13
CA GLU A 16 20.89 12.01 -1.26
C GLU A 16 19.88 12.09 -0.09
N VAL A 17 19.74 13.26 0.52
CA VAL A 17 18.71 13.51 1.55
C VAL A 17 17.32 13.30 0.96
N LYS A 18 17.02 13.87 -0.21
CA LYS A 18 15.72 13.68 -0.90
C LYS A 18 15.44 12.21 -1.20
N ASP A 19 16.42 11.48 -1.72
CA ASP A 19 16.28 10.06 -2.05
C ASP A 19 16.05 9.21 -0.78
N SER A 20 16.72 9.54 0.33
CA SER A 20 16.50 8.87 1.63
C SER A 20 15.10 9.13 2.20
N LEU A 21 14.61 10.37 2.12
CA LEU A 21 13.27 10.76 2.57
C LEU A 21 12.18 10.09 1.72
N ILE A 22 12.35 10.05 0.39
CA ILE A 22 11.41 9.35 -0.50
C ILE A 22 11.31 7.88 -0.14
N LYS A 23 12.44 7.20 0.11
CA LYS A 23 12.45 5.80 0.53
C LYS A 23 11.72 5.58 1.86
N GLN A 24 11.93 6.47 2.83
CA GLN A 24 11.23 6.41 4.11
C GLN A 24 9.71 6.56 3.91
N VAL A 25 9.29 7.59 3.18
CA VAL A 25 7.87 7.84 2.90
C VAL A 25 7.23 6.67 2.15
N GLN A 26 7.93 6.07 1.18
CA GLN A 26 7.47 4.89 0.47
C GLN A 26 7.27 3.68 1.40
N GLY A 27 8.20 3.45 2.32
CA GLY A 27 8.08 2.38 3.31
C GLY A 27 6.88 2.58 4.24
N GLU A 28 6.69 3.80 4.75
CA GLU A 28 5.55 4.15 5.59
C GLU A 28 4.21 4.00 4.84
N ALA A 29 4.16 4.45 3.58
CA ALA A 29 2.98 4.30 2.73
C ALA A 29 2.65 2.83 2.46
N ALA A 30 3.65 1.99 2.20
CA ALA A 30 3.46 0.55 2.01
C ALA A 30 2.87 -0.11 3.28
N MET A 31 3.41 0.24 4.46
CA MET A 31 2.91 -0.25 5.75
C MET A 31 1.46 0.21 6.01
N ALA A 32 1.14 1.46 5.72
CA ALA A 32 -0.22 1.99 5.86
C ALA A 32 -1.21 1.27 4.93
N ASN A 33 -0.82 1.03 3.67
CA ASN A 33 -1.64 0.30 2.71
C ASN A 33 -1.89 -1.15 3.14
N ALA A 34 -0.87 -1.84 3.67
CA ALA A 34 -1.04 -3.20 4.19
C ALA A 34 -2.02 -3.25 5.37
N ARG A 35 -1.92 -2.30 6.31
CA ARG A 35 -2.87 -2.19 7.44
C ARG A 35 -4.30 -1.96 6.96
N ASN A 36 -4.48 -1.07 5.97
CA ASN A 36 -5.79 -0.81 5.38
C ASN A 36 -6.37 -2.04 4.68
N LEU A 37 -5.54 -2.80 3.98
CA LEU A 37 -5.96 -4.06 3.37
C LEU A 37 -6.46 -5.04 4.43
N ILE A 38 -5.70 -5.25 5.51
CA ILE A 38 -6.09 -6.16 6.60
C ILE A 38 -7.41 -5.73 7.24
N ALA A 39 -7.58 -4.42 7.51
CA ALA A 39 -8.83 -3.89 8.05
C ALA A 39 -10.02 -4.19 7.11
N LYS A 40 -9.84 -3.98 5.80
CA LYS A 40 -10.89 -4.27 4.82
C LYS A 40 -11.18 -5.75 4.66
N VAL A 41 -10.17 -6.61 4.70
CA VAL A 41 -10.35 -8.06 4.72
C VAL A 41 -11.18 -8.46 5.94
N ASN A 42 -10.85 -7.93 7.12
CA ASN A 42 -11.59 -8.22 8.34
C ASN A 42 -13.07 -7.80 8.22
N ASP A 43 -13.34 -6.54 7.87
CA ASP A 43 -14.70 -6.02 7.73
C ASP A 43 -15.53 -6.85 6.73
N ASN A 44 -14.98 -7.13 5.56
CA ASN A 44 -15.69 -7.83 4.50
C ASN A 44 -15.89 -9.31 4.83
N CYS A 45 -14.84 -10.00 5.28
CA CYS A 45 -14.92 -11.43 5.54
C CYS A 45 -15.74 -11.74 6.77
N PHE A 46 -15.65 -10.92 7.83
CA PHE A 46 -16.51 -11.08 9.00
C PHE A 46 -17.99 -10.91 8.62
N SER A 47 -18.33 -9.82 7.91
CA SER A 47 -19.71 -9.55 7.48
C SER A 47 -20.28 -10.64 6.57
N LYS A 48 -19.45 -11.32 5.77
CA LYS A 48 -19.90 -12.36 4.83
C LYS A 48 -19.93 -13.75 5.43
N CYS A 49 -19.03 -14.05 6.35
CA CYS A 49 -18.84 -15.41 6.84
C CYS A 49 -19.39 -15.66 8.24
N ILE A 50 -19.63 -14.63 9.06
CA ILE A 50 -20.09 -14.78 10.45
C ILE A 50 -21.54 -14.28 10.61
N PRO A 51 -22.56 -15.10 10.30
CA PRO A 51 -23.96 -14.70 10.38
C PRO A 51 -24.47 -14.59 11.82
N THR A 52 -23.91 -15.38 12.74
CA THR A 52 -24.31 -15.42 14.15
C THR A 52 -23.06 -15.41 15.03
N PRO A 53 -22.58 -14.23 15.46
CA PRO A 53 -21.39 -14.12 16.30
C PRO A 53 -21.54 -14.91 17.61
N GLY A 54 -20.53 -15.68 17.95
CA GLY A 54 -20.48 -16.50 19.15
C GLY A 54 -19.08 -16.56 19.76
N ALA A 55 -18.93 -17.32 20.85
CA ALA A 55 -17.65 -17.47 21.54
C ALA A 55 -16.61 -18.29 20.75
N SER A 56 -17.04 -19.02 19.72
CA SER A 56 -16.19 -19.87 18.88
C SER A 56 -16.69 -19.88 17.45
N LEU A 57 -15.77 -20.04 16.50
CA LEU A 57 -16.09 -20.23 15.10
C LEU A 57 -16.44 -21.70 14.82
N SER A 58 -17.56 -21.93 14.15
CA SER A 58 -17.88 -23.23 13.57
C SER A 58 -16.86 -23.61 12.47
N ALA A 59 -16.78 -24.90 12.13
CA ALA A 59 -15.93 -25.35 11.04
C ALA A 59 -16.29 -24.69 9.69
N GLY A 60 -17.58 -24.44 9.44
CA GLY A 60 -18.04 -23.74 8.24
C GLY A 60 -17.59 -22.28 8.19
N GLU A 61 -17.66 -21.57 9.31
CA GLU A 61 -17.18 -20.18 9.43
C GLU A 61 -15.67 -20.09 9.23
N GLN A 62 -14.90 -21.02 9.79
CA GLN A 62 -13.44 -21.08 9.60
C GLN A 62 -13.05 -21.30 8.13
N THR A 63 -13.71 -22.25 7.45
CA THR A 63 -13.50 -22.49 6.01
C THR A 63 -13.90 -21.25 5.20
N CYS A 64 -15.06 -20.65 5.47
CA CYS A 64 -15.50 -19.44 4.78
C CYS A 64 -14.52 -18.28 4.94
N LEU A 65 -14.01 -18.04 6.15
CA LEU A 65 -13.04 -16.99 6.41
C LEU A 65 -11.74 -17.22 5.62
N THR A 66 -11.21 -18.45 5.64
CA THR A 66 -10.01 -18.82 4.86
C THR A 66 -10.19 -18.51 3.39
N ASP A 67 -11.26 -19.04 2.80
CA ASP A 67 -11.66 -18.80 1.41
C ASP A 67 -11.83 -17.31 1.09
N CYS A 68 -12.51 -16.58 1.98
CA CYS A 68 -12.79 -15.17 1.79
C CYS A 68 -11.49 -14.35 1.77
N MET A 69 -10.57 -14.60 2.70
CA MET A 69 -9.29 -13.90 2.77
C MET A 69 -8.47 -14.14 1.51
N GLU A 70 -8.36 -15.39 1.06
CA GLU A 70 -7.64 -15.74 -0.17
C GLU A 70 -8.24 -15.05 -1.40
N LYS A 71 -9.57 -15.13 -1.56
CA LYS A 71 -10.29 -14.51 -2.68
C LYS A 71 -10.18 -12.99 -2.64
N TYR A 72 -10.27 -12.36 -1.48
CA TYR A 72 -10.18 -10.92 -1.32
C TYR A 72 -8.79 -10.39 -1.67
N ILE A 73 -7.73 -11.06 -1.19
CA ILE A 73 -6.35 -10.68 -1.49
C ILE A 73 -6.05 -10.89 -2.98
N ALA A 74 -6.51 -12.00 -3.57
CA ALA A 74 -6.38 -12.24 -5.01
C ALA A 74 -7.06 -11.13 -5.84
N PHE A 75 -8.29 -10.76 -5.46
CA PHE A 75 -9.02 -9.65 -6.06
C PHE A 75 -8.26 -8.31 -5.92
N TRP A 76 -7.80 -7.99 -4.71
CA TRP A 76 -7.08 -6.76 -4.44
C TRP A 76 -5.79 -6.66 -5.27
N ASN A 77 -5.05 -7.76 -5.41
CA ASN A 77 -3.85 -7.82 -6.24
C ASN A 77 -4.14 -7.56 -7.71
N GLU A 78 -5.21 -8.15 -8.26
CA GLU A 78 -5.60 -7.93 -9.66
C GLU A 78 -6.03 -6.47 -9.90
N VAL A 79 -6.88 -5.93 -9.04
CA VAL A 79 -7.33 -4.53 -9.13
C VAL A 79 -6.15 -3.57 -8.96
N SER A 80 -5.24 -3.85 -8.03
CA SER A 80 -4.04 -3.02 -7.80
C SER A 80 -3.16 -2.96 -9.05
N ARG A 81 -2.93 -4.09 -9.72
CA ARG A 81 -2.21 -4.13 -11.02
C ARG A 81 -2.90 -3.29 -12.09
N ALA A 82 -4.20 -3.50 -12.29
CA ALA A 82 -4.96 -2.76 -13.28
C ALA A 82 -4.98 -1.25 -12.99
N HIS A 83 -5.13 -0.88 -11.71
CA HIS A 83 -5.11 0.50 -11.26
C HIS A 83 -3.76 1.17 -11.51
N HIS A 84 -2.65 0.55 -11.10
CA HIS A 84 -1.31 1.06 -11.35
C HIS A 84 -1.01 1.20 -12.85
N HIS A 85 -1.45 0.24 -13.66
CA HIS A 85 -1.31 0.31 -15.11
C HIS A 85 -2.00 1.58 -15.67
N ARG A 86 -3.27 1.79 -15.30
CA ARG A 86 -4.03 2.99 -15.73
C ARG A 86 -3.38 4.28 -15.22
N MET A 87 -2.98 4.34 -13.95
CA MET A 87 -2.31 5.51 -13.37
C MET A 87 -1.01 5.85 -14.09
N GLY A 88 -0.24 4.84 -14.52
CA GLY A 88 0.96 5.05 -15.32
C GLY A 88 0.68 5.64 -16.69
N LEU A 89 -0.42 5.24 -17.34
CA LEU A 89 -0.86 5.82 -18.62
C LEU A 89 -1.34 7.27 -18.44
N GLU A 90 -2.14 7.53 -17.42
CA GLU A 90 -2.65 8.88 -17.12
C GLU A 90 -1.52 9.84 -16.73
N SER A 91 -0.57 9.40 -15.90
CA SER A 91 0.59 10.21 -15.51
C SER A 91 1.37 10.69 -16.74
N LYS A 92 1.65 9.79 -17.70
CA LYS A 92 2.31 10.14 -18.98
C LYS A 92 1.49 11.10 -19.84
N LYS A 93 0.17 10.98 -19.83
CA LYS A 93 -0.72 11.84 -20.61
C LYS A 93 -0.71 13.29 -20.10
N TYR A 94 -0.54 13.50 -18.80
CA TYR A 94 -0.58 14.83 -18.16
C TYR A 94 0.80 15.41 -17.83
N SER A 95 1.89 14.67 -18.05
CA SER A 95 3.25 15.24 -18.00
C SER A 95 3.56 15.90 -19.35
N LEU A 96 3.12 17.16 -19.49
CA LEU A 96 3.62 18.15 -20.46
C LEU A 96 4.70 19.01 -19.80
#